data_AF-A0A954WBZ0-F1
#
_entry.id   AF-A0A954WBZ0-F1
#
_cell.length_a   1.000
_cell.length_b   1.000
_cell.length_c   1.000
_cell.angle_alpha   90.00
_cell.angle_beta   90.00
_cell.angle_gamma   90.00
#
_symmetry.space_group_name_H-M   'P 1'
#
loop_
_entity.id
_entity.type
_entity.pdbx_description
1 polymer ?
#
loop_
_entity_poly.entity_id
_entity_poly.type
_entity_poly.pdbx_seq_one_letter_code
_entity_poly.pdbx_strand_id
1 'polypeptide(L)'
;LLATAFVGGCFGFALLVLYWSFKISSGFLVMAVAAMFGYFAITGVRERTTLFDKLRAWLFTARWSDWAVGLCGALLLLVIAWVGDCLIAWTVFAIVGVAMAAGFHLTIDAMVRRQQQPAIDRVESMLKSLRLRGLDEVKLREFVAQYGGANWEELFEAIFGYEAKLAARETITSGRRRKFRAWRDPLIRGIDARLAAHRAAREQRHLQKVEQASLRAKGVDPAAAREQAEQLAAAMVEQASEVRRAPVSAAPAAVDPKLAAAQKRARIKAMLADARSGKYSRHSRSSVLARTFGLAFSGRVRFLLGCLLLAGCVLWMKQNGWLSAEEVTSATMQAVRDRNLTEVTAVADGVVSDLATQQTDSSKSLALPLVGRLFDSFNPGVAGLLLIALSIFRGWRMSLFALPAAAIMVLGPSLGIPGVEALGGSHTTSLALGGAIGAVGLLLGRTKNDDEN
;
A
#
# COMPACT_ATOMS: atom_id res chain seq x y z
N LEU A 1 14.54 2.33 19.16
CA LEU A 1 15.45 3.48 19.34
C LEU A 1 16.60 3.43 18.34
N LEU A 2 17.38 2.35 18.26
CA LEU A 2 18.46 2.24 17.27
C LEU A 2 17.97 2.29 15.81
N ALA A 3 16.95 1.51 15.45
CA ALA A 3 16.40 1.54 14.08
C ALA A 3 15.81 2.91 13.70
N THR A 4 15.11 3.57 14.64
CA THR A 4 14.56 4.92 14.42
C THR A 4 15.67 5.97 14.32
N ALA A 5 16.74 5.84 15.09
CA ALA A 5 17.91 6.71 15.00
C ALA A 5 18.68 6.49 13.69
N PHE A 6 18.76 5.24 13.21
CA PHE A 6 19.37 4.93 11.92
C PHE A 6 18.60 5.55 10.76
N VAL A 7 17.28 5.37 10.70
CA VAL A 7 16.43 5.99 9.66
C VAL A 7 16.46 7.51 9.76
N GLY A 8 16.35 8.07 10.98
CA GLY A 8 16.46 9.51 11.20
C GLY A 8 17.83 10.07 10.81
N GLY A 9 18.90 9.34 11.11
CA GLY A 9 20.26 9.67 10.70
C GLY A 9 20.42 9.67 9.18
N CYS A 10 19.97 8.61 8.49
CA CYS A 10 20.00 8.55 7.03
C CYS A 10 19.24 9.71 6.39
N PHE A 11 18.08 10.08 6.94
CA PHE A 11 17.30 11.22 6.46
C PHE A 11 17.99 12.55 6.72
N GLY A 12 18.57 12.75 7.91
CA GLY A 12 19.35 13.93 8.25
C GLY A 12 20.58 14.09 7.34
N PHE A 13 21.32 13.01 7.09
CA PHE A 13 22.43 13.00 6.14
C PHE A 13 21.97 13.25 4.71
N ALA A 14 20.84 12.67 4.28
CA ALA A 14 20.29 12.94 2.96
C ALA A 14 19.98 14.44 2.77
N LEU A 15 19.40 15.11 3.78
CA LEU A 15 19.13 16.55 3.73
C LEU A 15 20.42 17.39 3.70
N LEU A 16 21.43 17.03 4.49
CA LEU A 16 22.72 17.74 4.49
C LEU A 16 23.44 17.60 3.15
N VAL A 17 23.43 16.41 2.55
CA VAL A 17 24.10 16.12 1.28
C VAL A 17 23.30 16.61 0.08
N LEU A 18 22.00 16.90 0.24
CA LEU A 18 21.13 17.39 -0.84
C LEU A 18 21.68 18.65 -1.50
N TYR A 19 22.33 19.52 -0.71
CA TYR A 19 22.96 20.74 -1.20
C TYR A 19 24.17 20.46 -2.11
N TRP A 20 24.86 19.34 -1.92
CA TRP A 20 26.13 19.03 -2.59
C TRP A 20 25.95 18.09 -3.78
N SER A 21 25.10 17.06 -3.63
CA SER A 21 24.81 16.12 -4.71
C SER A 21 23.46 15.44 -4.49
N PHE A 22 22.53 15.72 -5.40
CA PHE A 22 21.25 15.03 -5.45
C PHE A 22 21.40 13.51 -5.63
N LYS A 23 22.40 13.06 -6.40
CA LYS A 23 22.66 11.63 -6.65
C LYS A 23 22.99 10.89 -5.35
N ILE A 24 23.86 11.48 -4.52
CA ILE A 24 24.27 10.88 -3.25
C ILE A 24 23.14 10.98 -2.21
N SER A 25 22.48 12.13 -2.12
CA SER A 25 21.36 12.35 -1.21
C SER A 25 20.22 11.34 -1.43
N SER A 26 19.79 11.16 -2.69
CA SER A 26 18.79 10.15 -3.03
C SER A 26 19.29 8.72 -2.77
N GLY A 27 20.59 8.46 -2.92
CA GLY A 27 21.24 7.22 -2.51
C GLY A 27 21.03 6.88 -1.02
N PHE A 28 21.21 7.83 -0.11
CA PHE A 28 20.97 7.62 1.32
C PHE A 28 19.51 7.27 1.65
N LEU A 29 18.55 7.85 0.93
CA LEU A 29 17.14 7.49 1.07
C LEU A 29 16.91 6.03 0.62
N VAL A 30 17.47 5.65 -0.53
CA VAL A 30 17.42 4.26 -1.02
C VAL A 30 18.07 3.30 -0.03
N MET A 31 19.21 3.66 0.56
CA MET A 31 19.87 2.86 1.59
C MET A 31 18.97 2.63 2.81
N ALA A 32 18.30 3.67 3.32
CA ALA A 32 17.40 3.55 4.46
C ALA A 32 16.21 2.63 4.16
N VAL A 33 15.62 2.77 2.98
CA VAL A 33 14.51 1.94 2.51
C VAL A 33 14.96 0.49 2.31
N ALA A 34 16.10 0.28 1.64
CA ALA A 34 16.67 -1.05 1.41
C ALA A 34 17.07 -1.75 2.71
N ALA A 35 17.62 -1.02 3.68
CA ALA A 35 17.92 -1.55 5.00
C ALA A 35 16.64 -1.96 5.75
N MET A 36 15.57 -1.16 5.70
CA MET A 36 14.29 -1.49 6.32
C MET A 36 13.68 -2.77 5.72
N PHE A 37 13.61 -2.87 4.39
CA PHE A 37 13.07 -4.05 3.70
C PHE A 37 13.99 -5.27 3.84
N GLY A 38 15.30 -5.08 3.76
CA GLY A 38 16.31 -6.12 3.97
C GLY A 38 16.22 -6.71 5.37
N TYR A 39 16.15 -5.86 6.39
CA TYR A 39 15.97 -6.30 7.77
C TYR A 39 14.67 -7.09 7.94
N PHE A 40 13.55 -6.55 7.44
CA PHE A 40 12.26 -7.23 7.47
C PHE A 40 12.30 -8.61 6.78
N ALA A 41 12.96 -8.72 5.63
CA ALA A 41 13.09 -9.97 4.90
C ALA A 41 13.98 -10.98 5.64
N ILE A 42 15.14 -10.56 6.15
CA ILE A 42 16.09 -11.42 6.87
C ILE A 42 15.45 -11.96 8.15
N THR A 43 14.90 -11.08 9.00
CA THR A 43 14.17 -11.45 10.21
C THR A 43 12.97 -12.34 9.87
N GLY A 44 12.23 -12.00 8.81
CA GLY A 44 11.07 -12.76 8.36
C GLY A 44 11.39 -14.20 7.94
N VAL A 45 12.43 -14.38 7.13
CA VAL A 45 12.88 -15.69 6.64
C VAL A 45 13.45 -16.54 7.78
N ARG A 46 14.27 -15.96 8.65
CA ARG A 46 14.96 -16.71 9.71
C ARG A 46 14.05 -17.06 10.89
N GLU A 47 13.14 -16.17 11.25
CA GLU A 47 12.34 -16.30 12.48
C GLU A 47 10.89 -16.69 12.22
N ARG A 48 10.47 -16.78 10.94
CA ARG A 48 9.08 -17.06 10.54
C ARG A 48 8.09 -16.15 11.25
N THR A 49 8.38 -14.85 11.23
CA THR A 49 7.49 -13.87 11.87
C THR A 49 6.10 -13.94 11.21
N THR A 50 5.04 -13.82 12.01
CA THR A 50 3.66 -13.95 11.52
C THR A 50 3.35 -12.93 10.41
N LEU A 51 3.92 -11.72 10.51
CA LEU A 51 3.78 -10.70 9.47
C LEU A 51 4.41 -11.14 8.14
N PHE A 52 5.61 -11.74 8.18
CA PHE A 52 6.28 -12.23 6.98
C PHE A 52 5.53 -13.40 6.35
N ASP A 53 5.03 -14.35 7.13
CA ASP A 53 4.26 -15.48 6.59
C ASP A 53 2.94 -15.03 5.94
N LYS A 54 2.23 -14.09 6.57
CA LYS A 54 1.01 -13.51 5.99
C LYS A 54 1.31 -12.68 4.74
N LEU A 55 2.39 -11.89 4.75
CA LEU A 55 2.82 -11.13 3.57
C LEU A 55 3.21 -12.06 2.42
N ARG A 56 3.97 -13.12 2.70
CA ARG A 56 4.36 -14.14 1.73
C ARG A 56 3.14 -14.85 1.16
N ALA A 57 2.20 -15.27 2.00
CA ALA A 57 0.94 -15.86 1.56
C ALA A 57 0.13 -14.89 0.67
N TRP A 58 0.11 -13.60 1.03
CA TRP A 58 -0.53 -12.57 0.22
C TRP A 58 0.17 -12.38 -1.14
N LEU A 59 1.50 -12.35 -1.15
CA LEU A 59 2.29 -12.19 -2.37
C LEU A 59 2.09 -13.35 -3.36
N PHE A 60 2.07 -14.60 -2.85
CA PHE A 60 1.82 -15.78 -3.68
C PHE A 60 0.35 -15.94 -4.11
N THR A 61 -0.59 -15.30 -3.41
CA THR A 61 -2.01 -15.31 -3.80
C THR A 61 -2.43 -14.06 -4.57
N ALA A 62 -1.50 -13.11 -4.76
CA ALA A 62 -1.75 -11.88 -5.50
C ALA A 62 -2.10 -12.21 -6.96
N ARG A 63 -3.02 -11.42 -7.53
CA ARG A 63 -3.40 -11.61 -8.94
C ARG A 63 -2.26 -11.13 -9.83
N TRP A 64 -2.16 -11.66 -11.04
CA TRP A 64 -1.19 -11.17 -12.03
C TRP A 64 -1.32 -9.65 -12.27
N SER A 65 -2.53 -9.09 -12.18
CA SER A 65 -2.75 -7.64 -12.24
C SER A 65 -2.07 -6.85 -11.10
N ASP A 66 -1.96 -7.43 -9.90
CA ASP A 66 -1.28 -6.78 -8.78
C ASP A 66 0.24 -6.77 -8.99
N TRP A 67 0.77 -7.88 -9.52
CA TRP A 67 2.16 -7.98 -9.95
C TRP A 67 2.49 -7.00 -11.08
N ALA A 68 1.60 -6.85 -12.07
CA ALA A 68 1.78 -5.89 -13.16
C ALA A 68 1.89 -4.44 -12.65
N VAL A 69 1.07 -4.05 -11.67
CA VAL A 69 1.16 -2.73 -11.04
C VAL A 69 2.47 -2.55 -10.28
N GLY A 70 2.88 -3.55 -9.51
CA GLY A 70 4.18 -3.53 -8.81
C GLY A 70 5.36 -3.44 -9.78
N LEU A 71 5.33 -4.21 -10.85
CA LEU A 71 6.34 -4.19 -11.92
C LEU A 71 6.40 -2.83 -12.61
N CYS A 72 5.25 -2.23 -12.94
CA CYS A 72 5.21 -0.89 -13.55
C CYS A 72 5.79 0.18 -12.60
N GLY A 73 5.49 0.11 -11.31
CA GLY A 73 6.10 1.01 -10.32
C GLY A 73 7.61 0.82 -10.20
N ALA A 74 8.09 -0.42 -10.22
CA ALA A 74 9.52 -0.73 -10.21
C ALA A 74 10.23 -0.23 -11.49
N LEU A 75 9.61 -0.42 -12.66
CA LEU A 75 10.11 0.09 -13.93
C LEU A 75 10.14 1.62 -13.95
N LEU A 76 9.13 2.29 -13.42
CA LEU A 76 9.13 3.75 -13.28
C LEU A 76 10.32 4.23 -12.44
N LEU A 77 10.55 3.61 -11.28
CA LEU A 77 11.70 3.94 -10.42
C LEU A 77 13.03 3.71 -11.16
N LEU A 78 13.14 2.65 -11.94
CA LEU A 78 14.32 2.37 -12.75
C LEU A 78 14.52 3.44 -13.84
N VAL A 79 13.45 3.85 -14.54
CA VAL A 79 13.50 4.92 -15.54
C VAL A 79 13.93 6.23 -14.89
N ILE A 80 13.38 6.60 -13.74
CA ILE A 80 13.76 7.80 -13.00
C ILE A 80 15.25 7.73 -12.61
N ALA A 81 15.70 6.59 -12.07
CA ALA A 81 17.09 6.39 -11.67
C ALA A 81 18.06 6.44 -12.86
N TRP A 82 17.66 5.88 -14.01
CA TRP A 82 18.45 5.88 -15.25
C TRP A 82 18.53 7.28 -15.86
N VAL A 83 17.41 8.01 -15.89
CA VAL A 83 17.38 9.37 -16.44
C VAL A 83 18.16 10.34 -15.55
N GLY A 84 18.07 10.22 -14.22
CA GLY A 84 18.86 11.03 -13.29
C GLY A 84 20.32 10.61 -13.16
N ASP A 85 20.77 9.58 -13.89
CA ASP A 85 22.10 8.97 -13.75
C ASP A 85 22.45 8.63 -12.28
N CYS A 86 21.43 8.22 -11.53
CA CYS A 86 21.50 7.82 -10.13
C CYS A 86 21.59 6.30 -9.97
N LEU A 87 21.46 5.53 -11.06
CA LEU A 87 21.25 4.08 -11.01
C LEU A 87 22.39 3.34 -10.30
N ILE A 88 23.65 3.68 -10.61
CA ILE A 88 24.82 3.07 -9.96
C ILE A 88 24.83 3.42 -8.48
N ALA A 89 24.67 4.71 -8.14
CA ALA A 89 24.64 5.16 -6.76
C ALA A 89 23.54 4.44 -5.96
N TRP A 90 22.31 4.41 -6.47
CA TRP A 90 21.18 3.73 -5.83
C TRP A 90 21.44 2.24 -5.62
N THR A 91 22.05 1.57 -6.60
CA THR A 91 22.38 0.14 -6.48
C THR A 91 23.42 -0.11 -5.39
N VAL A 92 24.50 0.68 -5.36
CA VAL A 92 25.54 0.59 -4.32
C VAL A 92 24.95 0.85 -2.93
N PHE A 93 24.20 1.93 -2.78
CA PHE A 93 23.55 2.28 -1.51
C PHE A 93 22.50 1.25 -1.08
N ALA A 94 21.75 0.65 -2.02
CA ALA A 94 20.83 -0.43 -1.72
C ALA A 94 21.55 -1.68 -1.18
N ILE A 95 22.66 -2.08 -1.81
CA ILE A 95 23.50 -3.20 -1.36
C ILE A 95 24.05 -2.92 0.03
N VAL A 96 24.61 -1.73 0.26
CA VAL A 96 25.10 -1.30 1.58
C VAL A 96 24.00 -1.34 2.63
N GLY A 97 22.80 -0.84 2.32
CA GLY A 97 21.65 -0.87 3.22
C GLY A 97 21.26 -2.30 3.62
N VAL A 98 21.19 -3.22 2.66
CA VAL A 98 20.90 -4.64 2.94
C VAL A 98 22.02 -5.29 3.77
N ALA A 99 23.29 -4.99 3.46
CA ALA A 99 24.44 -5.49 4.23
C ALA A 99 24.41 -4.98 5.68
N MET A 100 24.09 -3.70 5.91
CA MET A 100 23.91 -3.14 7.25
C MET A 100 22.78 -3.80 8.01
N ALA A 101 21.64 -4.05 7.35
CA ALA A 101 20.52 -4.77 7.93
C ALA A 101 20.90 -6.21 8.34
N ALA A 102 21.65 -6.92 7.50
CA ALA A 102 22.17 -8.24 7.81
C ALA A 102 23.14 -8.20 9.00
N GLY A 103 24.08 -7.24 9.00
CA GLY A 103 25.02 -7.03 10.09
C GLY A 103 24.33 -6.74 11.42
N PHE A 104 23.34 -5.85 11.42
CA PHE A 104 22.53 -5.53 12.61
C PHE A 104 21.84 -6.78 13.16
N HIS A 105 21.20 -7.57 12.30
CA HIS A 105 20.51 -8.78 12.71
C HIS A 105 21.47 -9.85 13.26
N LEU A 106 22.62 -10.07 12.61
CA LEU A 106 23.59 -11.08 13.02
C LEU A 106 24.34 -10.72 14.30
N THR A 107 24.49 -9.43 14.62
CA THR A 107 25.24 -8.97 15.80
C THR A 107 24.31 -8.63 16.95
N ILE A 108 23.48 -7.61 16.78
CA ILE A 108 22.66 -7.04 17.86
C ILE A 108 21.51 -7.97 18.21
N ASP A 109 20.70 -8.40 17.24
CA ASP A 109 19.56 -9.28 17.56
C ASP A 109 20.01 -10.65 18.06
N ALA A 110 21.07 -11.21 17.47
CA ALA A 110 21.63 -12.47 17.93
C ALA A 110 22.13 -12.37 19.38
N MET A 111 22.78 -11.25 19.75
CA MET A 111 23.24 -11.01 21.12
C MET A 111 22.07 -10.83 22.09
N VAL A 112 21.08 -10.01 21.73
CA VAL A 112 19.87 -9.78 22.56
C VAL A 112 19.11 -11.10 22.77
N ARG A 113 18.96 -11.92 21.73
CA ARG A 113 18.32 -13.24 21.84
C ARG A 113 19.09 -14.15 22.78
N ARG A 114 20.42 -14.23 22.66
CA ARG A 114 21.24 -15.05 23.56
C ARG A 114 21.08 -14.62 25.02
N GLN A 115 20.87 -13.34 25.29
CA GLN A 115 20.61 -12.83 26.64
C GLN A 115 19.18 -13.13 27.13
N GLN A 116 18.18 -13.08 26.24
CA GLN A 116 16.77 -13.29 26.60
C GLN A 116 16.37 -14.78 26.69
N GLN A 117 17.01 -15.64 25.90
CA GLN A 117 16.66 -17.06 25.80
C GLN A 117 16.64 -17.78 27.16
N PRO A 118 17.63 -17.62 28.07
CA PRO A 118 17.61 -18.31 29.35
C PRO A 118 16.43 -17.91 30.25
N ALA A 119 15.97 -16.66 30.14
CA ALA A 119 14.80 -16.19 30.90
C ALA A 119 13.51 -16.79 30.32
N ILE A 120 13.39 -16.84 28.99
CA ILE A 120 12.25 -17.45 28.29
C ILE A 120 12.19 -18.94 28.60
N ASP A 121 13.31 -19.66 28.50
CA ASP A 121 13.39 -21.11 28.74
C ASP A 121 12.99 -21.47 30.19
N ARG A 122 13.37 -20.63 31.17
CA ARG A 122 12.94 -20.80 32.57
C ARG A 122 11.43 -20.67 32.71
N VAL A 123 10.83 -19.64 32.12
CA VAL A 123 9.37 -19.46 32.16
C VAL A 123 8.67 -20.60 31.43
N GLU A 124 9.17 -21.02 30.27
CA GLU A 124 8.62 -22.15 29.52
C GLU A 124 8.67 -23.45 30.33
N SER A 125 9.79 -23.75 30.99
CA SER A 125 9.94 -24.92 31.86
C SER A 125 8.98 -24.89 33.05
N MET A 126 8.79 -23.72 33.66
CA MET A 126 7.82 -23.51 34.73
C MET A 126 6.38 -23.76 34.23
N LEU A 127 6.00 -23.19 33.09
CA LEU A 127 4.67 -23.38 32.50
C LEU A 127 4.43 -24.84 32.10
N LYS A 128 5.45 -25.51 31.55
CA LYS A 128 5.40 -26.93 31.23
C LYS A 128 5.18 -27.78 32.48
N SER A 129 5.84 -27.44 33.59
CA SER A 129 5.64 -28.13 34.87
C SER A 129 4.22 -27.97 35.42
N LEU A 130 3.62 -26.78 35.28
CA LEU A 130 2.23 -26.53 35.68
C LEU A 130 1.25 -27.26 34.77
N ARG A 131 1.52 -27.31 33.46
CA ARG A 131 0.73 -28.09 32.50
C ARG A 131 0.75 -29.58 32.84
N LEU A 132 1.91 -30.13 33.23
CA LEU A 132 2.03 -31.52 33.68
C LEU A 132 1.27 -31.82 34.99
N ARG A 133 1.04 -30.81 35.83
CA ARG A 133 0.20 -30.92 37.04
C ARG A 133 -1.30 -30.78 36.75
N GLY A 134 -1.70 -30.68 35.48
CA GLY A 134 -3.10 -30.62 35.06
C GLY A 134 -3.72 -29.21 35.09
N LEU A 135 -2.92 -28.14 35.18
CA LEU A 135 -3.47 -26.79 34.99
C LEU A 135 -3.93 -26.58 33.54
N ASP A 136 -5.12 -26.00 33.40
CA ASP A 136 -5.68 -25.63 32.11
C ASP A 136 -4.84 -24.55 31.41
N GLU A 137 -4.64 -24.72 30.10
CA GLU A 137 -3.84 -23.86 29.25
C GLU A 137 -4.38 -22.43 29.19
N VAL A 138 -5.71 -22.28 29.24
CA VAL A 138 -6.36 -20.97 29.22
C VAL A 138 -5.99 -20.18 30.48
N LYS A 139 -6.02 -20.82 31.65
CA LYS A 139 -5.64 -20.23 32.93
C LYS A 139 -4.15 -19.88 32.99
N LEU A 140 -3.29 -20.72 32.38
CA LEU A 140 -1.85 -20.43 32.30
C LEU A 140 -1.58 -19.18 31.45
N ARG A 141 -2.27 -19.02 30.32
CA ARG A 141 -2.17 -17.83 29.47
C ARG A 141 -2.66 -16.59 30.21
N GLU A 142 -3.82 -16.67 30.84
CA GLU A 142 -4.37 -15.57 31.64
C GLU A 142 -3.40 -15.18 32.77
N PHE A 143 -2.81 -16.15 33.47
CA PHE A 143 -1.80 -15.91 34.50
C PHE A 143 -0.58 -15.14 33.95
N VAL A 144 0.05 -15.63 32.87
CA VAL A 144 1.22 -14.94 32.28
C VAL A 144 0.86 -13.53 31.84
N ALA A 145 -0.31 -13.37 31.24
CA ALA A 145 -0.74 -12.08 30.75
C ALA A 145 -1.10 -11.11 31.89
N GLN A 146 -1.69 -11.60 32.99
CA GLN A 146 -2.06 -10.78 34.15
C GLN A 146 -0.82 -10.36 34.96
N TYR A 147 0.12 -11.29 35.20
CA TYR A 147 1.27 -11.11 36.08
C TYR A 147 2.59 -10.76 35.37
N GLY A 148 2.64 -10.74 34.03
CA GLY A 148 3.84 -10.41 33.25
C GLY A 148 4.27 -8.93 33.26
N GLY A 149 3.61 -8.07 34.04
CA GLY A 149 3.93 -6.65 34.17
C GLY A 149 3.58 -5.79 32.94
N ALA A 150 4.20 -4.60 32.84
CA ALA A 150 3.86 -3.60 31.82
C ALA A 150 4.22 -4.03 30.38
N ASN A 151 5.24 -4.87 30.21
CA ASN A 151 5.75 -5.36 28.92
C ASN A 151 5.44 -6.85 28.69
N TRP A 152 4.39 -7.38 29.34
CA TRP A 152 4.01 -8.80 29.25
C TRP A 152 3.86 -9.30 27.82
N GLU A 153 3.45 -8.43 26.89
CA GLU A 153 3.18 -8.77 25.49
C GLU A 153 4.39 -9.37 24.74
N GLU A 154 5.61 -8.93 25.03
CA GLU A 154 6.82 -9.43 24.36
C GLU A 154 7.15 -10.85 24.81
N LEU A 155 7.13 -11.08 26.12
CA LEU A 155 7.32 -12.40 26.71
C LEU A 155 6.21 -13.37 26.28
N PHE A 156 4.96 -12.92 26.32
CA PHE A 156 3.80 -13.74 25.97
C PHE A 156 3.85 -14.17 24.50
N GLU A 157 4.21 -13.26 23.60
CA GLU A 157 4.37 -13.60 22.18
C GLU A 157 5.52 -14.57 21.92
N ALA A 158 6.63 -14.44 22.65
CA ALA A 158 7.75 -15.36 22.52
C ALA A 158 7.35 -16.80 22.92
N ILE A 159 6.50 -16.96 23.94
CA ILE A 159 6.08 -18.26 24.46
C ILE A 159 4.90 -18.86 23.68
N PHE A 160 3.83 -18.07 23.46
CA PHE A 160 2.56 -18.55 22.92
C PHE A 160 2.30 -18.15 21.47
N GLY A 161 3.10 -17.23 20.92
CA GLY A 161 2.94 -16.70 19.58
C GLY A 161 1.99 -15.51 19.46
N TYR A 162 1.91 -14.96 18.24
CA TYR A 162 1.18 -13.72 17.95
C TYR A 162 -0.34 -13.82 18.10
N GLU A 163 -0.95 -14.86 17.56
CA GLU A 163 -2.42 -15.01 17.54
C GLU A 163 -2.96 -15.18 18.97
N ALA A 164 -2.26 -15.95 19.82
CA ALA A 164 -2.59 -16.09 21.23
C ALA A 164 -2.50 -14.74 21.98
N LYS A 165 -1.53 -13.89 21.63
CA LYS A 165 -1.40 -12.56 22.23
C LYS A 165 -2.60 -11.67 21.90
N LEU A 166 -3.08 -11.69 20.66
CA LEU A 166 -4.25 -10.90 20.26
C LEU A 166 -5.49 -11.34 21.05
N ALA A 167 -5.72 -12.65 21.17
CA ALA A 167 -6.81 -13.19 21.97
C ALA A 167 -6.71 -12.78 23.45
N ALA A 168 -5.52 -12.86 24.04
CA ALA A 168 -5.28 -12.43 25.42
C ALA A 168 -5.49 -10.92 25.62
N ARG A 169 -5.24 -10.10 24.60
CA ARG A 169 -5.49 -8.65 24.67
C ARG A 169 -6.98 -8.31 24.73
N GLU A 170 -7.84 -9.12 24.11
CA GLU A 170 -9.29 -8.93 24.16
C GLU A 170 -9.89 -9.33 25.51
N THR A 171 -9.30 -10.32 26.19
CA THR A 171 -9.79 -10.80 27.50
C THR A 171 -9.34 -9.94 28.67
N ILE A 172 -8.22 -9.22 28.55
CA ILE A 172 -7.65 -8.43 29.65
C ILE A 172 -8.21 -7.01 29.61
N THR A 173 -9.05 -6.67 30.58
CA THR A 173 -9.70 -5.37 30.70
C THR A 173 -8.96 -4.37 31.61
N SER A 174 -7.84 -4.74 32.25
CA SER A 174 -7.22 -3.95 33.32
C SER A 174 -5.88 -3.25 32.95
N GLY A 175 -5.91 -1.91 33.06
CA GLY A 175 -4.73 -1.02 33.14
C GLY A 175 -4.18 -0.47 31.82
N ARG A 176 -3.59 0.73 31.85
CA ARG A 176 -2.83 1.30 30.72
C ARG A 176 -1.54 0.51 30.53
N ARG A 177 -1.57 -0.49 29.64
CA ARG A 177 -0.39 -1.31 29.30
C ARG A 177 0.18 -0.93 27.94
N ARG A 178 1.50 -1.01 27.79
CA ARG A 178 2.20 -0.61 26.57
C ARG A 178 2.04 -1.69 25.50
N LYS A 179 1.48 -1.32 24.36
CA LYS A 179 1.32 -2.24 23.22
C LYS A 179 2.67 -2.53 22.57
N PHE A 180 3.06 -3.79 22.53
CA PHE A 180 4.26 -4.24 21.84
C PHE A 180 3.99 -4.31 20.34
N ARG A 181 4.74 -3.49 19.58
CA ARG A 181 4.69 -3.41 18.10
C ARG A 181 3.29 -3.18 17.54
N ALA A 182 2.53 -2.25 18.14
CA ALA A 182 1.14 -1.94 17.76
C ALA A 182 0.93 -1.63 16.27
N TRP A 183 1.95 -1.11 15.59
CA TRP A 183 1.90 -0.74 14.16
C TRP A 183 1.65 -1.92 13.22
N ARG A 184 2.01 -3.16 13.61
CA ARG A 184 1.86 -4.31 12.71
C ARG A 184 0.45 -4.89 12.72
N ASP A 185 -0.32 -4.68 13.78
CA ASP A 185 -1.67 -5.20 13.93
C ASP A 185 -2.63 -4.68 12.84
N PRO A 186 -2.70 -3.38 12.52
CA PRO A 186 -3.49 -2.91 11.38
C PRO A 186 -2.99 -3.48 10.04
N LEU A 187 -1.69 -3.68 9.86
CA LEU A 187 -1.14 -4.28 8.65
C LEU A 187 -1.57 -5.74 8.49
N ILE A 188 -1.45 -6.54 9.56
CA ILE A 188 -1.87 -7.94 9.58
C ILE A 188 -3.37 -8.04 9.31
N ARG A 189 -4.21 -7.25 10.00
CA ARG A 189 -5.65 -7.20 9.74
C ARG A 189 -5.96 -6.86 8.28
N GLY A 190 -5.26 -5.88 7.71
CA GLY A 190 -5.40 -5.50 6.30
C GLY A 190 -5.02 -6.63 5.33
N ILE A 191 -3.94 -7.37 5.63
CA ILE A 191 -3.51 -8.53 4.83
C ILE A 191 -4.51 -9.68 4.96
N ASP A 192 -4.95 -10.02 6.17
CA ASP A 192 -5.91 -11.08 6.43
C ASP A 192 -7.26 -10.81 5.78
N ALA A 193 -7.74 -9.57 5.82
CA ALA A 193 -8.96 -9.15 5.13
C ALA A 193 -8.85 -9.39 3.62
N ARG A 194 -7.70 -9.06 3.01
CA ARG A 194 -7.44 -9.32 1.58
C ARG A 194 -7.38 -10.80 1.28
N LEU A 195 -6.65 -11.58 2.09
CA LEU A 195 -6.55 -13.04 1.94
C LEU A 195 -7.92 -13.72 2.09
N ALA A 196 -8.72 -13.29 3.05
CA ALA A 196 -10.10 -13.76 3.26
C ALA A 196 -10.98 -13.43 2.05
N ALA A 197 -10.91 -12.21 1.51
CA ALA A 197 -11.64 -11.84 0.30
C ALA A 197 -11.23 -12.69 -0.91
N HIS A 198 -9.94 -13.00 -1.07
CA HIS A 198 -9.46 -13.89 -2.13
C HIS A 198 -9.92 -15.33 -1.96
N ARG A 199 -9.95 -15.85 -0.72
CA ARG A 199 -10.48 -17.19 -0.43
C ARG A 199 -11.98 -17.26 -0.70
N ALA A 200 -12.75 -16.31 -0.18
CA ALA A 200 -14.19 -16.22 -0.40
C ALA A 200 -14.54 -16.16 -1.90
N ALA A 201 -13.80 -15.39 -2.70
CA ALA A 201 -14.02 -15.33 -4.16
C ALA A 201 -13.71 -16.65 -4.88
N ARG A 202 -12.73 -17.44 -4.38
CA ARG A 202 -12.41 -18.77 -4.93
C ARG A 202 -13.47 -19.81 -4.53
N GLU A 203 -13.84 -19.83 -3.25
CA GLU A 203 -14.89 -20.68 -2.70
C GLU A 203 -16.22 -20.43 -3.43
N GLN A 204 -16.60 -19.16 -3.61
CA GLN A 204 -17.82 -18.78 -4.35
C GLN A 204 -17.82 -19.33 -5.78
N ARG A 205 -16.70 -19.20 -6.52
CA ARG A 205 -16.58 -19.71 -7.89
C ARG A 205 -16.67 -21.23 -7.95
N HIS A 206 -16.11 -21.92 -6.96
CA HIS A 206 -16.18 -23.38 -6.90
C HIS A 206 -17.62 -23.84 -6.62
N LEU A 207 -18.28 -23.25 -5.61
CA LEU A 207 -19.69 -23.51 -5.30
C LEU A 207 -20.61 -23.20 -6.49
N GLN A 208 -20.38 -22.07 -7.17
CA GLN A 208 -21.14 -21.71 -8.38
C GLN A 208 -21.02 -22.80 -9.46
N LYS A 209 -19.83 -23.35 -9.69
CA LYS A 209 -19.64 -24.42 -10.68
C LYS A 209 -20.36 -25.71 -10.29
N VAL A 210 -20.29 -26.09 -9.02
CA VAL A 210 -20.95 -27.31 -8.50
C VAL A 210 -22.48 -27.17 -8.57
N GLU A 211 -23.03 -26.04 -8.13
CA GLU A 211 -24.46 -25.78 -8.19
C GLU A 211 -24.97 -25.65 -9.62
N GLN A 212 -24.22 -24.99 -10.52
CA GLN A 212 -24.58 -24.91 -11.92
C GLN A 212 -24.64 -26.30 -12.57
N ALA A 213 -23.68 -27.19 -12.26
CA ALA A 213 -23.69 -28.57 -12.75
C ALA A 213 -24.89 -29.36 -12.18
N SER A 214 -25.19 -29.19 -10.89
CA SER A 214 -26.36 -29.80 -10.22
C SER A 214 -27.69 -29.34 -10.83
N LEU A 215 -27.85 -28.05 -11.13
CA LEU A 215 -29.07 -27.50 -11.74
C LEU A 215 -29.24 -27.94 -13.20
N ARG A 216 -28.15 -28.00 -13.96
CA ARG A 216 -28.17 -28.53 -15.32
C ARG A 216 -28.57 -30.01 -15.35
N ALA A 217 -28.07 -30.81 -14.41
CA ALA A 217 -28.46 -32.22 -14.29
C ALA A 217 -29.96 -32.39 -13.95
N LYS A 218 -30.59 -31.38 -13.33
CA LYS A 218 -32.03 -31.34 -13.06
C LYS A 218 -32.87 -30.83 -14.23
N GLY A 219 -32.25 -30.58 -15.39
CA GLY A 219 -32.94 -30.09 -16.58
C GLY A 219 -33.24 -28.58 -16.57
N VAL A 220 -32.62 -27.80 -15.68
CA VAL A 220 -32.76 -26.34 -15.70
C VAL A 220 -31.97 -25.76 -16.87
N ASP A 221 -32.56 -24.80 -17.57
CA ASP A 221 -31.92 -24.07 -18.68
C ASP A 221 -30.52 -23.54 -18.28
N PRO A 222 -29.49 -23.65 -19.13
CA PRO A 222 -28.12 -23.29 -18.79
C PRO A 222 -27.91 -21.82 -18.39
N ALA A 223 -28.72 -20.88 -18.88
CA ALA A 223 -28.64 -19.48 -18.50
C ALA A 223 -29.26 -19.26 -17.11
N ALA A 224 -30.47 -19.78 -16.89
CA ALA A 224 -31.15 -19.73 -15.59
C ALA A 224 -30.35 -20.46 -14.49
N ALA A 225 -29.77 -21.62 -14.80
CA ALA A 225 -28.93 -22.38 -13.89
C ALA A 225 -27.68 -21.60 -13.45
N ARG A 226 -27.10 -20.77 -14.33
CA ARG A 226 -25.93 -19.95 -14.01
C ARG A 226 -26.29 -18.84 -13.04
N GLU A 227 -27.41 -18.16 -13.27
CA GLU A 227 -27.88 -17.07 -12.43
C GLU A 227 -28.28 -17.59 -11.04
N GLN A 228 -29.07 -18.66 -10.98
CA GLN A 228 -29.45 -19.30 -9.71
C GLN A 228 -28.23 -19.81 -8.93
N ALA A 229 -27.26 -20.43 -9.60
CA ALA A 229 -26.03 -20.88 -8.96
C ALA A 229 -25.18 -19.72 -8.42
N GLU A 230 -25.17 -18.56 -9.11
CA GLU A 230 -24.47 -17.37 -8.63
C GLU A 230 -25.11 -16.80 -7.36
N GLN A 231 -26.44 -16.71 -7.34
CA GLN A 231 -27.20 -16.23 -6.18
C GLN A 231 -27.04 -17.16 -4.97
N LEU A 232 -27.15 -18.48 -5.17
CA LEU A 232 -26.97 -19.48 -4.13
C LEU A 232 -25.55 -19.46 -3.56
N ALA A 233 -24.53 -19.47 -4.42
CA ALA A 233 -23.14 -19.43 -3.98
C ALA A 233 -22.83 -18.12 -3.22
N ALA A 234 -23.39 -16.99 -3.65
CA ALA A 234 -23.23 -15.71 -2.97
C ALA A 234 -23.84 -15.75 -1.56
N ALA A 235 -25.08 -16.24 -1.43
CA ALA A 235 -25.78 -16.33 -0.15
C ALA A 235 -25.03 -17.25 0.84
N MET A 236 -24.53 -18.40 0.37
CA MET A 236 -23.76 -19.33 1.21
C MET A 236 -22.47 -18.73 1.76
N VAL A 237 -21.72 -18.00 0.93
CA VAL A 237 -20.46 -17.35 1.34
C VAL A 237 -20.72 -16.18 2.29
N GLU A 238 -21.78 -15.40 2.05
CA GLU A 238 -22.18 -14.31 2.94
C GLU A 238 -22.54 -14.82 4.33
N GLN A 239 -23.37 -15.87 4.41
CA GLN A 239 -23.71 -16.52 5.66
C GLN A 239 -22.49 -17.11 6.37
N ALA A 240 -21.58 -17.77 5.63
CA ALA A 240 -20.33 -18.27 6.21
C ALA A 240 -19.49 -17.12 6.80
N SER A 241 -19.51 -15.95 6.16
CA SER A 241 -18.82 -14.76 6.66
C SER A 241 -19.48 -14.18 7.92
N GLU A 242 -20.81 -14.17 8.00
CA GLU A 242 -21.54 -13.77 9.21
C GLU A 242 -21.23 -14.70 10.38
N VAL A 243 -21.21 -16.01 10.14
CA VAL A 243 -20.88 -17.01 11.16
C VAL A 243 -19.43 -16.86 11.64
N ARG A 244 -18.49 -16.52 10.75
CA ARG A 244 -17.08 -16.26 11.13
C ARG A 244 -16.91 -14.94 11.89
N ARG A 245 -17.73 -13.93 11.60
CA ARG A 245 -17.71 -12.62 12.28
C ARG A 245 -18.42 -12.64 13.63
N ALA A 246 -19.34 -13.57 13.85
CA ALA A 246 -20.01 -13.73 15.12
C ALA A 246 -18.94 -14.03 16.20
N PRO A 247 -18.87 -13.22 17.27
CA PRO A 247 -17.86 -13.42 18.31
C PRO A 247 -18.04 -14.79 18.95
N VAL A 248 -16.96 -15.58 18.98
CA VAL A 248 -16.92 -16.88 19.68
C VAL A 248 -17.19 -16.71 21.18
N SER A 249 -16.99 -15.50 21.71
CA SER A 249 -17.10 -15.19 23.14
C SER A 249 -18.36 -14.40 23.55
N ALA A 250 -19.36 -14.25 22.68
CA ALA A 250 -20.70 -13.93 23.18
C ALA A 250 -21.22 -15.19 23.86
N ALA A 251 -20.95 -15.32 25.16
CA ALA A 251 -21.65 -16.28 26.01
C ALA A 251 -23.13 -16.16 25.66
N PRO A 252 -23.79 -17.22 25.20
CA PRO A 252 -25.20 -17.13 24.89
C PRO A 252 -25.88 -16.63 26.16
N ALA A 253 -26.52 -15.45 26.09
CA ALA A 253 -27.58 -15.12 27.03
C ALA A 253 -28.47 -16.35 27.14
N ALA A 254 -28.91 -16.70 28.35
CA ALA A 254 -29.56 -17.95 28.77
C ALA A 254 -30.78 -18.38 27.90
N VAL A 255 -30.53 -18.67 26.64
CA VAL A 255 -31.44 -19.17 25.62
C VAL A 255 -31.01 -20.62 25.43
N ASP A 256 -31.97 -21.54 25.60
CA ASP A 256 -31.75 -22.96 25.40
C ASP A 256 -30.99 -23.20 24.08
N PRO A 257 -29.80 -23.83 24.11
CA PRO A 257 -28.96 -24.02 22.93
C PRO A 257 -29.70 -24.71 21.77
N LYS A 258 -30.74 -25.50 22.07
CA LYS A 258 -31.61 -26.12 21.07
C LYS A 258 -32.46 -25.10 20.31
N LEU A 259 -33.01 -24.10 20.99
CA LEU A 259 -33.83 -23.04 20.38
C LEU A 259 -32.97 -22.12 19.51
N ALA A 260 -31.77 -21.74 19.97
CA ALA A 260 -30.82 -20.96 19.20
C ALA A 260 -30.36 -21.71 17.93
N ALA A 261 -30.11 -23.02 18.03
CA ALA A 261 -29.78 -23.86 16.88
C ALA A 261 -30.94 -24.00 15.90
N ALA A 262 -32.18 -24.15 16.38
CA ALA A 262 -33.38 -24.23 15.56
C ALA A 262 -33.64 -22.92 14.79
N GLN A 263 -33.53 -21.76 15.47
CA GLN A 263 -33.64 -20.44 14.84
C GLN A 263 -32.57 -20.23 13.77
N LYS A 264 -31.32 -20.63 14.02
CA LYS A 264 -30.25 -20.60 13.02
C LYS A 264 -30.60 -21.45 11.80
N ARG A 265 -31.02 -22.71 11.99
CA ARG A 265 -31.41 -23.60 10.88
C ARG A 265 -32.59 -23.02 10.08
N ALA A 266 -33.60 -22.45 10.75
CA ALA A 266 -34.74 -21.83 10.09
C ALA A 266 -34.33 -20.61 9.24
N ARG A 267 -33.47 -19.73 9.77
CA ARG A 267 -32.92 -18.58 9.03
C ARG A 267 -32.14 -19.02 7.80
N ILE A 268 -31.31 -20.06 7.93
CA ILE A 268 -30.54 -20.63 6.82
C ILE A 268 -31.45 -21.21 5.75
N LYS A 269 -32.49 -21.97 6.15
CA LYS A 269 -33.44 -22.56 5.23
C LYS A 269 -34.25 -21.49 4.49
N ALA A 270 -34.70 -20.45 5.19
CA ALA A 270 -35.40 -19.32 4.59
C ALA A 270 -34.52 -18.60 3.56
N MET A 271 -33.26 -18.30 3.91
CA MET A 271 -32.33 -17.63 3.02
C MET A 271 -31.98 -18.48 1.77
N LEU A 272 -31.77 -19.79 1.93
CA LEU A 272 -31.54 -20.69 0.80
C LEU A 272 -32.78 -20.84 -0.09
N ALA A 273 -33.97 -20.86 0.49
CA ALA A 273 -35.22 -20.89 -0.28
C ALA A 273 -35.39 -19.59 -1.08
N ASP A 274 -35.08 -18.44 -0.47
CA ASP A 274 -35.13 -17.14 -1.12
C ASP A 274 -34.13 -17.06 -2.29
N ALA A 275 -32.90 -17.56 -2.09
CA ALA A 275 -31.89 -17.69 -3.14
C ALA A 275 -32.26 -18.64 -4.27
N ARG A 276 -33.00 -19.73 -3.99
CA ARG A 276 -33.55 -20.60 -5.05
C ARG A 276 -34.68 -19.97 -5.82
N SER A 277 -35.46 -19.11 -5.16
CA SER A 277 -36.62 -18.46 -5.78
C SER A 277 -36.27 -17.31 -6.74
N GLY A 278 -34.99 -16.96 -6.88
CA GLY A 278 -34.55 -15.81 -7.65
C GLY A 278 -34.78 -14.46 -6.96
N LYS A 279 -35.48 -14.45 -5.82
CA LYS A 279 -35.83 -13.24 -5.05
C LYS A 279 -34.72 -12.74 -4.16
N TYR A 280 -33.64 -13.51 -4.02
CA TYR A 280 -32.44 -13.06 -3.33
C TYR A 280 -31.75 -11.97 -4.14
N SER A 281 -32.28 -10.75 -4.02
CA SER A 281 -31.61 -9.53 -4.42
C SER A 281 -30.53 -9.29 -3.38
N ARG A 282 -29.31 -9.74 -3.68
CA ARG A 282 -28.12 -9.17 -3.02
C ARG A 282 -28.30 -7.66 -3.05
N HIS A 283 -28.09 -6.97 -1.93
CA HIS A 283 -28.08 -5.51 -1.87
C HIS A 283 -26.82 -4.97 -2.60
N SER A 284 -26.63 -5.41 -3.84
CA SER A 284 -25.54 -5.07 -4.75
C SER A 284 -25.96 -3.79 -5.46
N ARG A 285 -25.82 -2.67 -4.76
CA ARG A 285 -26.00 -1.30 -5.28
C ARG A 285 -24.98 -0.90 -6.38
N SER A 286 -24.39 -1.85 -7.10
CA SER A 286 -23.57 -1.53 -8.26
C SER A 286 -24.15 -2.23 -9.48
N SER A 287 -24.85 -1.44 -10.30
CA SER A 287 -25.25 -1.79 -11.65
C SER A 287 -24.08 -2.38 -12.44
N VAL A 288 -24.36 -3.16 -13.48
CA VAL A 288 -23.34 -3.69 -14.41
C VAL A 288 -22.39 -2.59 -14.88
N LEU A 289 -22.92 -1.36 -15.07
CA LEU A 289 -22.16 -0.14 -15.33
C LEU A 289 -21.14 0.16 -14.22
N ALA A 290 -21.53 0.20 -12.95
CA ALA A 290 -20.58 0.42 -11.86
C ALA A 290 -19.48 -0.66 -11.78
N ARG A 291 -19.70 -1.86 -12.33
CA ARG A 291 -18.68 -2.93 -12.41
C ARG A 291 -17.69 -2.71 -13.56
N THR A 292 -18.16 -2.31 -14.75
CA THR A 292 -17.30 -2.00 -15.91
C THR A 292 -16.55 -0.68 -15.70
N PHE A 293 -17.26 0.36 -15.24
CA PHE A 293 -16.63 1.61 -14.80
C PHE A 293 -15.69 1.35 -13.62
N GLY A 294 -16.02 0.50 -12.66
CA GLY A 294 -15.12 0.16 -11.56
C GLY A 294 -13.79 -0.47 -11.99
N LEU A 295 -13.75 -1.18 -13.13
CA LEU A 295 -12.53 -1.74 -13.71
C LEU A 295 -11.70 -0.68 -14.45
N ALA A 296 -12.32 0.08 -15.35
CA ALA A 296 -11.65 1.12 -16.13
C ALA A 296 -11.20 2.31 -15.26
N PHE A 297 -11.96 2.62 -14.21
CA PHE A 297 -11.71 3.69 -13.26
C PHE A 297 -11.17 3.13 -11.93
N SER A 298 -10.40 2.03 -11.97
CA SER A 298 -9.75 1.50 -10.78
C SER A 298 -8.54 2.34 -10.38
N GLY A 299 -8.19 2.36 -9.09
CA GLY A 299 -6.96 3.02 -8.62
C GLY A 299 -5.70 2.52 -9.33
N ARG A 300 -5.71 1.28 -9.84
CA ARG A 300 -4.62 0.71 -10.64
C ARG A 300 -4.44 1.46 -11.96
N VAL A 301 -5.53 1.79 -12.66
CA VAL A 301 -5.46 2.53 -13.92
C VAL A 301 -4.92 3.94 -13.68
N ARG A 302 -5.36 4.63 -12.61
CA ARG A 302 -4.79 5.93 -12.22
C ARG A 302 -3.31 5.84 -11.95
N PHE A 303 -2.87 4.84 -11.19
CA PHE A 303 -1.47 4.63 -10.88
C PHE A 303 -0.65 4.40 -12.15
N LEU A 304 -1.09 3.49 -13.03
CA LEU A 304 -0.42 3.19 -14.29
C LEU A 304 -0.34 4.42 -15.21
N LEU A 305 -1.45 5.15 -15.36
CA LEU A 305 -1.48 6.38 -16.14
C LEU A 305 -0.56 7.45 -15.54
N GLY A 306 -0.55 7.60 -14.22
CA GLY A 306 0.34 8.52 -13.54
C GLY A 306 1.82 8.15 -13.70
N CYS A 307 2.15 6.86 -13.69
CA CYS A 307 3.49 6.37 -13.98
C CYS A 307 3.91 6.69 -15.42
N LEU A 308 3.02 6.48 -16.40
CA LEU A 308 3.30 6.78 -17.80
C LEU A 308 3.54 8.28 -18.03
N LEU A 309 2.70 9.13 -17.43
CA LEU A 309 2.85 10.58 -17.51
C LEU A 309 4.16 11.05 -16.87
N LEU A 310 4.52 10.51 -15.70
CA LEU A 310 5.78 10.84 -15.06
C LEU A 310 6.99 10.38 -15.88
N ALA A 311 6.98 9.15 -16.39
CA ALA A 311 8.05 8.65 -17.24
C ALA A 311 8.22 9.50 -18.49
N GLY A 312 7.11 9.89 -19.15
CA GLY A 312 7.14 10.79 -20.30
C GLY A 312 7.70 12.17 -19.98
N CYS A 313 7.31 12.75 -18.84
CA CYS A 313 7.83 14.04 -18.36
C CYS A 313 9.34 13.97 -18.09
N VAL A 314 9.80 12.89 -17.45
CA VAL A 314 11.22 12.69 -17.13
C VAL A 314 12.05 12.49 -18.41
N LEU A 315 11.54 11.74 -19.39
CA LEU A 315 12.17 11.60 -20.71
C LEU A 315 12.22 12.93 -21.47
N TRP A 316 11.17 13.73 -21.38
CA TRP A 316 11.13 15.07 -21.97
C TRP A 316 12.15 16.01 -21.34
N MET A 317 12.29 16.00 -20.01
CA MET A 317 13.34 16.77 -19.31
C MET A 317 14.74 16.37 -19.76
N LYS A 318 14.98 15.05 -19.94
CA LYS A 318 16.25 14.53 -20.46
C LYS A 318 16.52 15.01 -21.89
N GLN A 319 15.51 14.97 -22.76
CA GLN A 319 15.64 15.43 -24.15
C GLN A 319 15.98 16.93 -24.23
N ASN A 320 15.44 17.74 -23.31
CA ASN A 320 15.70 19.18 -23.26
C ASN A 320 16.97 19.55 -22.47
N GLY A 321 17.78 18.57 -22.04
CA GLY A 321 19.05 18.82 -21.36
C GLY A 321 18.93 19.32 -19.93
N TRP A 322 17.73 19.39 -19.36
CA TRP A 322 17.48 19.95 -18.01
C TRP A 322 18.11 19.13 -16.87
N LEU A 323 18.54 17.90 -17.18
CA LEU A 323 19.18 16.99 -16.23
C LEU A 323 20.69 16.85 -16.47
N SER A 324 21.25 17.58 -17.44
CA SER A 324 22.69 17.58 -17.74
C SER A 324 23.45 18.34 -16.65
N ALA A 325 23.63 17.68 -15.51
CA ALA A 325 24.43 18.19 -14.40
C ALA A 325 25.87 18.56 -14.82
N GLU A 326 26.38 17.99 -15.92
CA GLU A 326 27.71 18.29 -16.49
C GLU A 326 27.85 19.75 -16.97
N GLU A 327 26.84 20.34 -17.60
CA GLU A 327 26.91 21.73 -18.04
C GLU A 327 26.90 22.69 -16.85
N VAL A 328 26.00 22.47 -15.88
CA VAL A 328 25.94 23.28 -14.65
C VAL A 328 27.19 23.11 -13.81
N THR A 329 27.73 21.89 -13.67
CA THR A 329 28.97 21.67 -12.89
C THR A 329 30.20 22.22 -13.60
N SER A 330 30.28 22.13 -14.93
CA SER A 330 31.40 22.72 -15.70
C SER A 330 31.38 24.26 -15.66
N ALA A 331 30.22 24.89 -15.80
CA ALA A 331 30.05 26.34 -15.69
C ALA A 331 30.36 26.83 -14.27
N THR A 332 29.90 26.11 -13.25
CA THR A 332 30.22 26.41 -11.85
C THR A 332 31.71 26.21 -11.55
N MET A 333 32.34 25.15 -12.09
CA MET A 333 33.78 24.93 -11.93
C MET A 333 34.61 26.00 -12.64
N GLN A 334 34.18 26.52 -13.79
CA GLN A 334 34.82 27.66 -14.45
C GLN A 334 34.70 28.94 -13.61
N ALA A 335 33.50 29.28 -13.12
CA ALA A 335 33.29 30.46 -12.27
C ALA A 335 34.06 30.39 -10.94
N VAL A 336 34.18 29.20 -10.33
CA VAL A 336 35.00 28.98 -9.12
C VAL A 336 36.50 29.08 -9.44
N ARG A 337 36.93 28.63 -10.62
CA ARG A 337 38.32 28.74 -11.08
C ARG A 337 38.74 30.20 -11.26
N ASP A 338 37.81 31.05 -11.66
CA ASP A 338 38.03 32.48 -11.87
C ASP A 338 37.93 33.32 -10.57
N ARG A 339 37.75 32.68 -9.40
CA ARG A 339 37.78 33.27 -8.04
C ARG A 339 36.83 34.45 -7.78
N ASN A 340 35.82 34.67 -8.61
CA ASN A 340 34.77 35.67 -8.33
C ASN A 340 33.58 35.02 -7.61
N LEU A 341 33.60 35.04 -6.27
CA LEU A 341 32.50 34.53 -5.42
C LEU A 341 31.16 35.26 -5.67
N THR A 342 31.20 36.51 -6.14
CA THR A 342 30.00 37.29 -6.52
C THR A 342 29.42 36.87 -7.86
N GLU A 343 30.23 36.33 -8.78
CA GLU A 343 29.74 35.76 -10.03
C GLU A 343 29.11 34.39 -9.82
N VAL A 344 29.56 33.59 -8.85
CA VAL A 344 28.95 32.28 -8.57
C VAL A 344 27.48 32.42 -8.12
N THR A 345 27.16 33.42 -7.30
CA THR A 345 25.78 33.70 -6.90
C THR A 345 24.96 34.32 -8.05
N ALA A 346 25.56 35.21 -8.85
CA ALA A 346 24.90 35.80 -10.00
C ALA A 346 24.66 34.79 -11.14
N VAL A 347 25.55 33.79 -11.29
CA VAL A 347 25.39 32.67 -12.22
C VAL A 347 24.34 31.69 -11.71
N ALA A 348 24.26 31.42 -10.40
CA ALA A 348 23.18 30.60 -9.85
C ALA A 348 21.81 31.26 -10.02
N ASP A 349 21.70 32.56 -9.70
CA ASP A 349 20.47 33.33 -9.90
C ASP A 349 20.15 33.52 -11.39
N GLY A 350 21.18 33.70 -12.22
CA GLY A 350 21.10 33.75 -13.68
C GLY A 350 20.63 32.43 -14.28
N VAL A 351 21.12 31.29 -13.81
CA VAL A 351 20.68 29.95 -14.25
C VAL A 351 19.24 29.67 -13.81
N VAL A 352 18.83 30.10 -12.61
CA VAL A 352 17.43 29.95 -12.15
C VAL A 352 16.49 30.84 -12.96
N SER A 353 16.92 32.08 -13.25
CA SER A 353 16.17 33.02 -14.10
C SER A 353 16.14 32.55 -15.56
N ASP A 354 17.24 32.03 -16.09
CA ASP A 354 17.36 31.48 -17.45
C ASP A 354 16.61 30.16 -17.60
N LEU A 355 16.53 29.33 -16.56
CA LEU A 355 15.65 28.15 -16.57
C LEU A 355 14.17 28.57 -16.59
N ALA A 356 13.82 29.67 -15.92
CA ALA A 356 12.46 30.20 -15.93
C ALA A 356 12.09 30.90 -17.25
N THR A 357 13.03 31.56 -17.94
CA THR A 357 12.83 32.21 -19.24
C THR A 357 13.06 31.29 -20.45
N GLN A 358 13.97 30.30 -20.38
CA GLN A 358 14.08 29.25 -21.42
C GLN A 358 12.84 28.37 -21.51
N GLN A 359 12.09 28.26 -20.40
CA GLN A 359 10.85 27.50 -20.33
C GLN A 359 9.77 28.05 -21.27
N THR A 360 9.85 29.31 -21.71
CA THR A 360 8.84 29.94 -22.59
C THR A 360 9.20 29.93 -24.07
N ASP A 361 10.48 29.94 -24.45
CA ASP A 361 10.85 30.25 -25.85
C ASP A 361 11.52 29.10 -26.65
N SER A 362 11.93 27.97 -26.04
CA SER A 362 12.70 26.95 -26.78
C SER A 362 12.51 25.47 -26.40
N SER A 363 11.53 25.13 -25.56
CA SER A 363 11.29 23.73 -25.21
C SER A 363 10.82 22.93 -26.44
N LYS A 364 11.63 21.93 -26.84
CA LYS A 364 11.24 21.03 -27.93
C LYS A 364 10.26 20.01 -27.35
N SER A 365 9.14 19.82 -28.04
CA SER A 365 8.22 18.73 -27.75
C SER A 365 8.96 17.39 -27.78
N LEU A 366 8.56 16.45 -26.93
CA LEU A 366 9.13 15.11 -26.90
C LEU A 366 9.09 14.47 -28.30
N ALA A 367 10.18 13.84 -28.75
CA ALA A 367 10.35 13.32 -30.12
C ALA A 367 9.56 12.02 -30.40
N LEU A 368 8.29 11.98 -29.96
CA LEU A 368 7.36 10.88 -30.20
C LEU A 368 6.20 11.39 -31.08
N PRO A 369 5.94 10.79 -32.25
CA PRO A 369 5.10 11.37 -33.31
C PRO A 369 3.60 11.53 -32.98
N LEU A 370 3.12 11.04 -31.83
CA LEU A 370 1.73 11.25 -31.36
C LEU A 370 1.65 11.91 -29.99
N VAL A 371 2.46 11.43 -29.05
CA VAL A 371 2.38 11.83 -27.64
C VAL A 371 3.27 13.03 -27.35
N GLY A 372 4.17 13.37 -28.28
CA GLY A 372 5.18 14.42 -28.11
C GLY A 372 4.61 15.79 -27.74
N ARG A 373 3.49 16.15 -28.36
CA ARG A 373 2.80 17.42 -28.12
C ARG A 373 2.17 17.53 -26.74
N LEU A 374 1.91 16.40 -26.07
CA LEU A 374 1.39 16.38 -24.71
C LEU A 374 2.47 16.66 -23.66
N PHE A 375 3.75 16.57 -24.07
CA PHE A 375 4.92 16.80 -23.23
C PHE A 375 5.71 17.99 -23.78
N ASP A 376 5.14 19.18 -23.59
CA ASP A 376 5.75 20.48 -23.88
C ASP A 376 6.08 21.28 -22.60
N SER A 377 5.62 20.79 -21.45
CA SER A 377 5.65 21.47 -20.16
C SER A 377 5.77 20.47 -18.99
N PHE A 378 5.92 20.98 -17.76
CA PHE A 378 5.94 20.17 -16.54
C PHE A 378 4.55 19.64 -16.11
N ASN A 379 3.46 20.14 -16.71
CA ASN A 379 2.10 19.81 -16.34
C ASN A 379 1.80 18.29 -16.32
N PRO A 380 2.24 17.49 -17.31
CA PRO A 380 2.07 16.03 -17.29
C PRO A 380 2.75 15.36 -16.10
N GLY A 381 3.92 15.87 -15.67
CA GLY A 381 4.62 15.36 -14.50
C GLY A 381 3.81 15.58 -13.21
N VAL A 382 3.29 16.80 -13.02
CA VAL A 382 2.43 17.15 -11.87
C VAL A 382 1.12 16.36 -11.90
N ALA A 383 0.48 16.25 -13.07
CA ALA A 383 -0.71 15.42 -13.26
C ALA A 383 -0.44 13.95 -12.94
N GLY A 384 0.74 13.44 -13.33
CA GLY A 384 1.17 12.09 -13.01
C GLY A 384 1.36 11.86 -11.51
N LEU A 385 2.02 12.78 -10.80
CA LEU A 385 2.15 12.74 -9.34
C LEU A 385 0.79 12.78 -8.65
N LEU A 386 -0.11 13.67 -9.11
CA LEU A 386 -1.46 13.77 -8.58
C LEU A 386 -2.21 12.44 -8.75
N LEU A 387 -2.16 11.82 -9.93
CA LEU A 387 -2.81 10.52 -10.17
C LEU A 387 -2.24 9.40 -9.30
N ILE A 388 -0.92 9.37 -9.09
CA ILE A 388 -0.28 8.39 -8.20
C ILE A 388 -0.72 8.64 -6.76
N ALA A 389 -0.72 9.87 -6.27
CA ALA A 389 -1.20 10.19 -4.92
C ALA A 389 -2.68 9.80 -4.74
N LEU A 390 -3.52 10.11 -5.74
CA LEU A 390 -4.95 9.77 -5.75
C LEU A 390 -5.23 8.27 -5.96
N SER A 391 -4.24 7.48 -6.39
CA SER A 391 -4.39 6.03 -6.52
C SER A 391 -4.46 5.29 -5.18
N ILE A 392 -3.95 5.92 -4.11
CA ILE A 392 -3.98 5.40 -2.74
C ILE A 392 -5.43 5.29 -2.24
N PHE A 393 -6.29 6.22 -2.66
CA PHE A 393 -7.71 6.22 -2.31
C PHE A 393 -8.49 5.21 -3.15
N ARG A 394 -9.13 4.27 -2.45
CA ARG A 394 -9.91 3.20 -3.07
C ARG A 394 -11.28 3.73 -3.49
N GLY A 395 -11.82 3.19 -4.58
CA GLY A 395 -13.18 3.49 -5.05
C GLY A 395 -13.21 4.26 -6.36
N TRP A 396 -14.15 3.90 -7.24
CA TRP A 396 -14.27 4.43 -8.61
C TRP A 396 -14.68 5.91 -8.65
N ARG A 397 -15.41 6.39 -7.64
CA ARG A 397 -15.89 7.78 -7.54
C ARG A 397 -14.74 8.79 -7.57
N MET A 398 -13.62 8.48 -6.92
CA MET A 398 -12.42 9.31 -6.96
C MET A 398 -11.89 9.51 -8.39
N SER A 399 -12.03 8.50 -9.27
CA SER A 399 -11.55 8.63 -10.65
C SER A 399 -12.36 9.60 -11.49
N LEU A 400 -13.66 9.80 -11.16
CA LEU A 400 -14.49 10.78 -11.87
C LEU A 400 -13.97 12.20 -11.70
N PHE A 401 -13.21 12.47 -10.66
CA PHE A 401 -12.55 13.76 -10.45
C PHE A 401 -11.08 13.71 -10.87
N ALA A 402 -10.37 12.64 -10.52
CA ALA A 402 -8.94 12.52 -10.76
C ALA A 402 -8.57 12.49 -12.26
N LEU A 403 -9.32 11.74 -13.08
CA LEU A 403 -8.98 11.62 -14.51
C LEU A 403 -9.30 12.91 -15.28
N PRO A 404 -10.47 13.56 -15.12
CA PRO A 404 -10.71 14.87 -15.73
C PRO A 404 -9.75 15.93 -15.24
N ALA A 405 -9.39 15.95 -13.94
CA ALA A 405 -8.37 16.84 -13.41
C ALA A 405 -7.04 16.68 -14.15
N ALA A 406 -6.53 15.44 -14.24
CA ALA A 406 -5.28 15.17 -14.97
C ALA A 406 -5.39 15.48 -16.47
N ALA A 407 -6.53 15.18 -17.10
CA ALA A 407 -6.77 15.51 -18.50
C ALA A 407 -6.77 17.03 -18.73
N ILE A 408 -7.37 17.82 -17.85
CA ILE A 408 -7.35 19.29 -17.90
C ILE A 408 -5.93 19.81 -17.73
N MET A 409 -5.14 19.26 -16.80
CA MET A 409 -3.74 19.67 -16.61
C MET A 409 -2.89 19.44 -17.88
N VAL A 410 -3.08 18.29 -18.54
CA VAL A 410 -2.28 17.88 -19.70
C VAL A 410 -2.78 18.51 -21.00
N LEU A 411 -4.09 18.49 -21.24
CA LEU A 411 -4.70 18.93 -22.50
C LEU A 411 -5.17 20.39 -22.46
N GLY A 412 -5.30 21.00 -21.28
CA GLY A 412 -5.86 22.33 -21.11
C GLY A 412 -5.27 23.41 -22.02
N PRO A 413 -3.92 23.51 -22.14
CA PRO A 413 -3.29 24.45 -23.06
C PRO A 413 -3.69 24.20 -24.52
N SER A 414 -3.72 22.93 -24.95
CA SER A 414 -4.10 22.55 -26.32
C SER A 414 -5.59 22.72 -26.63
N LEU A 415 -6.44 22.68 -25.60
CA LEU A 415 -7.89 22.89 -25.71
C LEU A 415 -8.29 24.37 -25.71
N GLY A 416 -7.31 25.28 -25.62
CA GLY A 416 -7.56 26.72 -25.66
C GLY A 416 -8.15 27.28 -24.37
N ILE A 417 -7.85 26.68 -23.21
CA ILE A 417 -8.22 27.29 -21.92
C ILE A 417 -7.50 28.65 -21.84
N PRO A 418 -8.25 29.76 -21.66
CA PRO A 418 -7.66 31.09 -21.67
C PRO A 418 -6.67 31.23 -20.52
N GLY A 419 -5.44 31.64 -20.85
CA GLY A 419 -4.43 31.94 -19.85
C GLY A 419 -4.81 33.19 -19.08
N VAL A 420 -4.88 33.09 -17.76
CA VAL A 420 -4.97 34.25 -16.88
C VAL A 420 -3.55 34.73 -16.65
N GLU A 421 -3.19 35.92 -17.15
CA GLU A 421 -1.85 36.49 -17.01
C GLU A 421 -1.40 36.56 -15.55
N ALA A 422 -2.32 36.89 -14.64
CA ALA A 422 -2.06 36.93 -13.19
C ALA A 422 -1.60 35.60 -12.59
N LEU A 423 -1.81 34.47 -13.28
CA LEU A 423 -1.39 33.15 -12.85
C LEU A 423 -0.16 32.63 -13.60
N GLY A 424 0.38 33.36 -14.59
CA GLY A 424 1.51 32.92 -15.39
C GLY A 424 1.15 32.15 -16.68
N GLY A 425 -0.06 32.35 -17.22
CA GLY A 425 -0.46 31.87 -18.55
C GLY A 425 -1.34 30.61 -18.59
N SER A 426 -1.46 29.99 -19.77
CA SER A 426 -2.37 28.86 -20.02
C SER A 426 -1.95 27.56 -19.30
N HIS A 427 -0.65 27.31 -19.16
CA HIS A 427 -0.14 26.12 -18.49
C HIS A 427 -0.39 26.14 -16.98
N THR A 428 -0.20 27.27 -16.32
CA THR A 428 -0.43 27.41 -14.88
C THR A 428 -1.91 27.44 -14.53
N THR A 429 -2.74 28.08 -15.37
CA THR A 429 -4.20 28.09 -15.18
C THR A 429 -4.82 26.70 -15.31
N SER A 430 -4.42 25.92 -16.32
CA SER A 430 -4.84 24.53 -16.46
C SER A 430 -4.39 23.66 -15.28
N LEU A 431 -3.19 23.89 -14.75
CA LEU A 431 -2.68 23.23 -13.56
C LEU A 431 -3.49 23.59 -12.30
N ALA A 432 -3.77 24.88 -12.08
CA ALA A 432 -4.58 25.35 -10.96
C ALA A 432 -6.01 24.79 -11.01
N LEU A 433 -6.63 24.81 -12.20
CA LEU A 433 -7.99 24.29 -12.40
C LEU A 433 -8.06 22.78 -12.16
N GLY A 434 -7.14 22.02 -12.75
CA GLY A 434 -7.05 20.59 -12.51
C GLY A 434 -6.79 20.26 -11.03
N GLY A 435 -5.93 21.04 -10.37
CA GLY A 435 -5.61 20.88 -8.95
C GLY A 435 -6.83 21.10 -8.07
N ALA A 436 -7.60 22.16 -8.34
CA ALA A 436 -8.85 22.45 -7.65
C ALA A 436 -9.88 21.32 -7.83
N ILE A 437 -10.07 20.79 -9.04
CA ILE A 437 -10.97 19.65 -9.30
C ILE A 437 -10.51 18.40 -8.54
N GLY A 438 -9.19 18.13 -8.53
CA GLY A 438 -8.61 17.03 -7.76
C GLY A 438 -8.85 17.16 -6.26
N ALA A 439 -8.70 18.37 -5.71
CA ALA A 439 -8.95 18.67 -4.30
C ALA A 439 -10.43 18.52 -3.91
N VAL A 440 -11.35 18.99 -4.75
CA VAL A 440 -12.80 18.77 -4.58
C VAL A 440 -13.12 17.27 -4.59
N GLY A 441 -12.50 16.52 -5.51
CA GLY A 441 -12.61 15.06 -5.56
C GLY A 441 -12.17 14.40 -4.25
N LEU A 442 -11.08 14.85 -3.63
CA LEU A 442 -10.62 14.33 -2.34
C LEU A 442 -11.62 14.58 -1.21
N LEU A 443 -12.26 15.74 -1.19
CA LEU A 443 -13.26 16.10 -0.17
C LEU A 443 -14.56 15.31 -0.35
N LEU A 444 -15.07 15.21 -1.58
CA LEU A 444 -16.34 14.54 -1.87
C LEU A 444 -16.23 13.02 -1.99
N GLY A 445 -15.06 12.51 -2.37
CA GLY A 445 -14.83 11.09 -2.61
C GLY A 445 -14.54 10.28 -1.34
N ARG A 446 -14.23 10.94 -0.21
CA ARG A 446 -14.16 10.29 1.11
C ARG A 446 -15.56 9.89 1.56
N THR A 447 -15.97 8.67 1.22
CA THR A 447 -17.22 8.14 1.73
C THR A 447 -17.05 7.71 3.19
N LYS A 448 -18.03 8.09 4.02
CA LYS A 448 -18.13 7.81 5.47
C LYS A 448 -17.94 6.32 5.86
N ASN A 449 -18.05 5.38 4.91
CA ASN A 449 -17.82 3.95 5.15
C ASN A 449 -16.35 3.55 5.35
N ASP A 450 -15.38 4.42 5.04
CA ASP A 450 -13.97 4.12 5.28
C ASP A 450 -13.55 4.38 6.75
N ASP A 451 -14.37 5.08 7.53
CA ASP A 451 -14.10 5.36 8.95
C ASP A 451 -14.54 4.21 9.89
N GLU A 452 -15.23 3.19 9.36
CA GLU A 452 -15.70 2.01 10.13
C GLU A 452 -14.80 0.76 10.01
N ASN A 453 -13.65 0.84 9.33
CA ASN A 453 -12.62 -0.22 9.30
C ASN A 453 -11.31 0.26 9.92
#